data_AF-A0A7K2MXD3-F1
#
_entry.id   AF-A0A7K2MXD3-F1
#
_cell.length_a   1.000
_cell.length_b   1.000
_cell.length_c   1.000
_cell.angle_alpha   90.00
_cell.angle_beta   90.00
_cell.angle_gamma   90.00
#
_symmetry.space_group_name_H-M   'P 1'
#
loop_
_entity.id
_entity.type
_entity.pdbx_description
1 polymer ?
#
loop_
_entity_poly.entity_id
_entity_poly.type
_entity_poly.pdbx_seq_one_letter_code
_entity_poly.pdbx_strand_id
1 'polypeptide(L)'
;LWENGGYFVLRQEVFDHIPENGDLVADGCTQLAKRGRLVAHQHRGFWKPTDTVKERAALDAAYARGERPWAVWERDGAAARAGVRSA
;
A
#
# COMPACT_ATOMS: atom_id res chain seq x y z
N LEU A 1 6.16 -4.45 15.16
CA LEU A 1 6.31 -3.00 14.99
C LEU A 1 5.33 -2.57 13.91
N TRP A 2 4.64 -1.44 14.09
CA TRP A 2 3.75 -0.87 13.06
C TRP A 2 4.47 0.28 12.39
N GLU A 3 4.36 0.38 11.07
CA GLU A 3 5.02 1.40 10.26
C GLU A 3 4.03 2.08 9.32
N ASN A 4 4.40 3.24 8.78
CA ASN A 4 3.66 3.88 7.70
C ASN A 4 3.88 3.11 6.39
N GLY A 5 2.81 2.46 5.90
CA GLY A 5 2.86 1.63 4.69
C GLY A 5 2.74 2.40 3.37
N GLY A 6 2.60 3.74 3.39
CA GLY A 6 2.57 4.60 2.21
C GLY A 6 1.21 4.77 1.52
N TYR A 7 0.15 4.11 2.00
CA TYR A 7 -1.20 4.24 1.45
C TYR A 7 -2.02 5.23 2.28
N PHE A 8 -2.33 6.39 1.70
CA PHE A 8 -3.05 7.46 2.37
C PHE A 8 -4.44 7.69 1.79
N VAL A 9 -5.38 8.04 2.67
CA VAL A 9 -6.67 8.62 2.29
C VAL A 9 -6.70 10.02 2.87
N LEU A 10 -6.64 11.02 1.99
CA LEU A 10 -6.43 12.42 2.36
C LEU A 10 -7.62 13.25 1.89
N ARG A 11 -7.95 14.28 2.67
CA ARG A 11 -8.81 15.36 2.18
C ARG A 11 -7.93 16.43 1.51
N GLN A 12 -8.53 17.25 0.65
CA GLN A 12 -7.82 18.28 -0.12
C GLN A 12 -7.05 19.28 0.76
N GLU A 13 -7.56 19.57 1.95
CA GLU A 13 -6.96 20.46 2.94
C GLU A 13 -5.57 19.99 3.43
N VAL A 14 -5.12 18.79 3.05
CA VAL A 14 -3.74 18.33 3.32
C VAL A 14 -2.70 19.28 2.70
N PHE A 15 -2.99 19.90 1.56
CA PHE A 15 -2.06 20.80 0.88
C PHE A 15 -1.81 22.09 1.68
N ASP A 16 -2.75 22.51 2.53
CA ASP A 16 -2.58 23.65 3.45
C ASP A 16 -1.53 23.37 4.55
N HIS A 17 -1.07 22.12 4.66
CA HIS A 17 -0.13 21.67 5.67
C HIS A 17 1.24 21.26 5.10
N ILE A 18 1.41 21.34 3.78
CA ILE A 18 2.67 21.02 3.10
C ILE A 18 3.25 22.33 2.56
N PRO A 19 4.41 22.78 3.02
CA PRO A 19 5.03 23.98 2.50
C PRO A 19 5.47 23.78 1.04
N GLU A 20 5.78 24.87 0.34
CA GLU A 20 6.38 24.78 -0.99
C GLU A 20 7.68 23.94 -0.92
N ASN A 21 7.80 22.95 -1.81
CA ASN A 21 8.88 21.94 -1.81
C ASN A 21 8.96 21.06 -0.53
N GLY A 22 7.89 21.02 0.26
CA GLY A 22 7.78 20.17 1.45
C GLY A 22 7.44 18.71 1.14
N ASP A 23 7.59 17.87 2.17
CA ASP A 23 7.28 16.44 2.13
C ASP A 23 5.92 16.14 2.80
N LEU A 24 5.14 15.25 2.18
CA LEU A 24 3.83 14.86 2.70
C LEU A 24 3.94 14.25 4.11
N VAL A 25 4.95 13.43 4.37
CA VAL A 25 5.10 12.68 5.63
C VAL A 25 5.79 13.54 6.67
N ALA A 26 6.98 14.06 6.36
CA ALA A 26 7.81 14.81 7.29
C ALA A 26 7.18 16.14 7.69
N ASP A 27 6.50 16.83 6.77
CA ASP A 27 5.84 18.11 7.06
C ASP A 27 4.35 17.94 7.32
N GLY A 28 3.59 17.51 6.30
CA GLY A 28 2.12 17.48 6.36
C GLY A 28 1.57 16.54 7.44
N CYS A 29 1.96 15.26 7.40
CA CYS A 29 1.50 14.26 8.37
C CYS A 29 1.99 14.59 9.77
N THR A 30 3.22 15.06 9.94
CA THR A 30 3.74 15.51 11.25
C THR A 30 2.89 16.63 11.84
N GLN A 31 2.52 17.65 11.04
CA GLN A 31 1.67 18.75 11.51
C GLN A 31 0.26 18.28 11.85
N LEU A 32 -0.33 17.41 11.03
CA LEU A 32 -1.66 16.85 11.26
C LEU A 32 -1.69 15.95 12.50
N ALA A 33 -0.65 15.15 12.73
CA ALA A 33 -0.51 14.29 13.90
C ALA A 33 -0.48 15.11 15.20
N LYS A 34 0.31 16.20 15.24
CA LYS A 34 0.35 17.13 16.38
C LYS A 34 -1.01 17.74 16.72
N ARG A 35 -1.91 17.84 15.73
CA ARG A 35 -3.26 18.40 15.88
C ARG A 35 -4.34 17.33 16.09
N GLY A 36 -3.98 16.05 16.23
CA GLY A 36 -4.94 14.95 16.37
C GLY A 36 -5.77 14.70 15.10
N ARG A 37 -5.29 15.16 13.93
CA ARG A 37 -5.97 15.07 12.63
C ARG A 37 -5.38 14.01 11.70
N LEU A 38 -4.49 13.16 12.21
CA LEU A 38 -3.96 12.00 11.52
C LEU A 38 -4.35 10.74 12.29
N VAL A 39 -4.91 9.76 11.60
CA VAL A 39 -5.28 8.46 12.17
C VAL A 39 -4.59 7.35 11.39
N ALA A 40 -4.22 6.27 12.08
CA ALA A 40 -3.61 5.09 11.48
C ALA A 40 -4.66 4.00 11.26
N HIS A 41 -4.68 3.41 10.06
CA HIS A 41 -5.42 2.19 9.77
C HIS A 41 -4.47 1.00 9.77
N GLN A 42 -4.73 0.01 10.62
CA GLN A 42 -3.89 -1.19 10.73
C GLN A 42 -4.19 -2.19 9.61
N HIS A 43 -3.32 -2.25 8.60
CA HIS A 43 -3.37 -3.30 7.58
C HIS A 43 -2.71 -4.58 8.10
N ARG A 44 -3.48 -5.68 8.12
CA ARG A 44 -3.02 -7.00 8.59
C ARG A 44 -2.67 -7.95 7.45
N GLY A 45 -2.92 -7.55 6.21
CA GLY A 45 -2.60 -8.33 5.02
C GLY A 45 -1.12 -8.24 4.66
N PHE A 46 -0.78 -8.81 3.50
CA PHE A 46 0.57 -8.69 2.96
C PHE A 46 0.89 -7.22 2.65
N TRP A 47 2.08 -6.80 3.05
CA TRP A 47 2.71 -5.54 2.67
C TRP A 47 4.23 -5.74 2.65
N LYS A 48 4.91 -5.16 1.66
CA LYS A 48 6.37 -5.23 1.53
C LYS A 48 6.88 -4.04 0.70
N PRO A 49 7.87 -3.27 1.18
CA PRO A 49 8.53 -2.26 0.37
C PRO A 49 9.50 -2.90 -0.62
N THR A 50 10.02 -2.13 -1.55
CA THR A 50 11.02 -2.60 -2.53
C THR A 50 12.05 -1.52 -2.78
N ASP A 51 12.88 -1.29 -1.78
CA ASP A 51 13.87 -0.21 -1.77
C ASP A 51 15.23 -0.70 -2.27
N THR A 52 15.46 -2.01 -2.18
CA THR A 52 16.72 -2.67 -2.55
C THR A 52 16.55 -3.67 -3.69
N VAL A 53 17.63 -3.91 -4.43
CA VAL A 53 17.70 -4.96 -5.47
C VAL A 53 17.36 -6.34 -4.90
N LYS A 54 17.79 -6.62 -3.66
CA LYS A 54 17.50 -7.88 -2.97
C LYS A 54 16.00 -8.07 -2.73
N GLU A 55 15.29 -7.01 -2.35
CA GLU A 55 13.84 -7.07 -2.15
C GLU A 55 13.09 -7.27 -3.46
N ARG A 56 13.53 -6.60 -4.54
CA ARG A 56 12.98 -6.82 -5.88
C ARG A 56 13.15 -8.27 -6.30
N ALA A 57 14.36 -8.81 -6.23
CA ALA A 57 14.64 -10.21 -6.58
C ALA A 57 13.80 -11.20 -5.76
N ALA A 58 13.56 -10.92 -4.48
CA ALA A 58 12.69 -11.74 -3.64
C ALA A 58 11.23 -11.72 -4.10
N LEU A 59 10.70 -10.55 -4.48
CA LEU A 59 9.34 -10.42 -5.02
C LEU A 59 9.20 -11.09 -6.38
N ASP A 60 10.19 -10.97 -7.25
CA ASP A 60 10.20 -11.62 -8.58
C ASP A 60 10.20 -13.15 -8.43
N ALA A 61 11.02 -13.69 -7.53
CA ALA A 61 11.05 -15.13 -7.25
C ALA A 61 9.72 -15.62 -6.66
N ALA A 62 9.11 -14.85 -5.74
CA ALA A 62 7.79 -15.18 -5.19
C ALA A 62 6.70 -15.16 -6.27
N TYR A 63 6.73 -14.17 -7.16
CA TYR A 63 5.81 -14.09 -8.30
C TYR A 63 5.94 -15.29 -9.25
N ALA A 64 7.17 -15.71 -9.56
CA ALA A 64 7.45 -16.87 -10.41
C ALA A 64 6.95 -18.19 -9.81
N ARG A 65 6.94 -18.31 -8.47
CA ARG A 65 6.36 -19.45 -7.74
C ARG A 65 4.85 -19.36 -7.52
N GLY A 66 4.21 -18.25 -7.93
CA GLY A 66 2.78 -17.99 -7.69
C GLY A 66 2.44 -17.46 -6.29
N GLU A 67 3.44 -17.16 -5.46
CA GLU A 67 3.29 -16.58 -4.12
C GLU A 67 3.15 -15.05 -4.21
N ARG A 68 2.07 -14.57 -4.81
CA ARG A 68 1.84 -13.15 -5.10
C ARG A 68 0.56 -12.62 -4.45
N PRO A 69 0.49 -12.52 -3.10
CA PRO A 69 -0.70 -12.06 -2.38
C PRO A 69 -1.13 -10.63 -2.72
N TRP A 70 -0.25 -9.81 -3.30
CA TRP A 70 -0.57 -8.46 -3.79
C TRP A 70 -1.31 -8.46 -5.14
N ALA A 71 -1.24 -9.54 -5.92
CA ALA A 71 -1.90 -9.67 -7.23
C ALA A 71 -3.38 -10.04 -7.07
N VAL A 72 -4.14 -9.21 -6.36
CA VAL A 72 -5.51 -9.51 -5.94
C VAL A 72 -6.47 -9.75 -7.11
N TRP A 73 -6.22 -9.11 -8.26
CA TRP A 73 -7.02 -9.26 -9.49
C TRP A 73 -7.01 -10.68 -10.07
N GLU A 74 -6.01 -11.50 -9.74
CA GLU A 74 -5.95 -12.88 -10.23
C GLU A 74 -6.92 -13.82 -9.49
N ARG A 75 -7.30 -13.46 -8.27
CA ARG A 75 -8.33 -14.18 -7.50
C ARG A 75 -9.69 -14.04 -8.18
N ASP A 76 -10.00 -12.85 -8.67
CA ASP A 76 -11.25 -12.56 -9.38
C ASP A 76 -11.28 -13.25 -10.75
N GLY A 77 -10.15 -13.28 -11.46
CA GLY A 77 -10.00 -14.02 -12.71
C GLY A 77 -10.13 -15.54 -12.56
N ALA A 78 -9.70 -16.11 -11.43
CA ALA A 78 -9.89 -17.53 -11.13
C ALA A 78 -11.35 -17.88 -10.85
N ALA A 79 -12.07 -17.02 -10.10
CA ALA A 79 -13.51 -17.19 -9.85
C ALA A 79 -14.34 -17.10 -11.15
N ALA A 80 -14.03 -16.12 -12.01
CA ALA A 80 -14.68 -15.98 -13.32
C ALA A 80 -14.43 -17.18 -14.25
N ARG A 81 -13.22 -17.76 -14.25
CA ARG A 81 -12.89 -18.96 -15.06
C ARG A 81 -13.50 -20.25 -14.51
N ALA A 82 -13.72 -20.35 -13.20
CA ALA A 82 -14.37 -21.50 -12.57
C ALA A 82 -15.87 -21.57 -12.89
N GLY A 83 -16.55 -20.43 -13.02
CA GLY A 83 -17.98 -20.35 -13.40
C GLY A 83 -18.30 -20.66 -14.86
N VAL A 84 -17.28 -20.81 -15.72
CA VAL A 84 -17.46 -21.07 -17.18
C VAL A 84 -17.37 -22.57 -17.51
N ARG A 85 -17.15 -23.46 -16.53
CA ARG A 85 -17.04 -24.93 -16.75
C ARG A 85 -18.30 -25.73 -16.42
N SER A 86 -19.49 -25.14 -16.49
CA SER A 86 -20.76 -25.87 -16.42
C SER A 86 -21.72 -25.41 -17.52
N ALA A 87 -21.50 -25.90 -18.73
CA ALA A 87 -22.50 -26.03 -19.81
C ALA A 87 -22.04 -27.14 -20.75
#